data_AF-A0A2D7GEN5-F1
#
_entry.id   AF-A0A2D7GEN5-F1
#
_cell.length_a   1.000
_cell.length_b   1.000
_cell.length_c   1.000
_cell.angle_alpha   90.00
_cell.angle_beta   90.00
_cell.angle_gamma   90.00
#
_symmetry.space_group_name_H-M   'P 1'
#
loop_
_entity.id
_entity.type
_entity.pdbx_description
1 polymer ?
#
loop_
_entity_poly.entity_id
_entity_poly.type
_entity_poly.pdbx_seq_one_letter_code
_entity_poly.pdbx_strand_id
1 'polypeptide(L)'
;MKLHHKLLLLINLMKPQRNLLLLINLLRLHPNLLLLINLLRLHHNLLLLINLLKLKKVKMVVNKNNDKKLEIDKQAKQKNIVVAKFGKTVGLNGKLLIHSYFTTQSDILNFEKFTVDEKEDILVKLEKKDKKIHAKILNVETVEEAKNFTGKLLFLDKKHLPKLRPNQFYFSELEQMEVLINKKKIGYIKHVYSHGAGEYLEIKCNNGELLVPFNFDHIEKINPQKKELHLSVKYYEI
;
A
#
# COMPACT_ATOMS: atom_id res chain seq x y z
N MET A 1 59.51 -28.63 -37.67
CA MET A 1 59.91 -29.34 -36.42
C MET A 1 59.98 -28.36 -35.22
N LYS A 2 58.83 -27.81 -34.78
CA LYS A 2 58.74 -26.86 -33.63
C LYS A 2 57.67 -27.27 -32.61
N LEU A 3 57.41 -28.58 -32.47
CA LEU A 3 56.50 -29.11 -31.45
C LEU A 3 57.24 -29.74 -30.26
N HIS A 4 58.47 -30.24 -30.46
CA HIS A 4 59.21 -30.92 -29.40
C HIS A 4 59.75 -29.98 -28.30
N HIS A 5 59.99 -28.71 -28.60
CA HIS A 5 60.55 -27.77 -27.62
C HIS A 5 59.51 -27.18 -26.65
N LYS A 6 58.20 -27.26 -27.00
CA LYS A 6 57.11 -26.75 -26.16
C LYS A 6 56.67 -27.74 -25.07
N LEU A 7 56.91 -29.04 -25.29
CA LEU A 7 56.64 -30.11 -24.32
C LEU A 7 57.67 -30.15 -23.18
N LEU A 8 58.93 -29.81 -23.44
CA LEU A 8 59.97 -29.80 -22.41
C LEU A 8 59.76 -28.67 -21.37
N LEU A 9 59.17 -27.55 -21.78
CA LEU A 9 58.91 -26.41 -20.89
C LEU A 9 57.70 -26.65 -19.96
N LEU A 10 56.73 -27.46 -20.39
CA LEU A 10 55.54 -27.78 -19.59
C LEU A 10 55.84 -28.79 -18.47
N ILE A 11 56.80 -29.68 -18.67
CA ILE A 11 57.20 -30.68 -17.66
C ILE A 11 57.99 -30.03 -16.51
N ASN A 12 58.66 -28.90 -16.74
CA ASN A 12 59.48 -28.24 -15.71
C ASN A 12 58.67 -27.31 -14.77
N LEU A 13 57.38 -27.09 -15.05
CA LEU A 13 56.46 -26.27 -14.22
C LEU A 13 55.55 -27.09 -13.29
N MET A 14 55.67 -28.43 -13.30
CA MET A 14 54.80 -29.36 -12.54
C MET A 14 55.56 -30.12 -11.44
N LYS A 15 56.43 -29.44 -10.67
CA LYS A 15 56.95 -29.98 -9.38
C LYS A 15 56.53 -29.13 -8.17
N PRO A 16 55.25 -29.17 -7.71
CA PRO A 16 54.84 -28.62 -6.43
C PRO A 16 54.71 -29.69 -5.33
N GLN A 17 55.43 -30.82 -5.40
CA GLN A 17 55.23 -31.94 -4.46
C GLN A 17 56.26 -32.04 -3.33
N ARG A 18 57.34 -31.24 -3.32
CA ARG A 18 58.31 -31.30 -2.20
C ARG A 18 57.79 -30.65 -0.91
N ASN A 19 56.96 -29.60 -0.98
CA ASN A 19 56.42 -28.93 0.21
C ASN A 19 55.21 -29.65 0.84
N LEU A 20 54.39 -30.35 0.05
CA LEU A 20 53.26 -31.10 0.57
C LEU A 20 53.70 -32.33 1.37
N LEU A 21 54.78 -33.00 0.94
CA LEU A 21 55.35 -34.17 1.62
C LEU A 21 56.03 -33.78 2.94
N LEU A 22 56.71 -32.62 2.98
CA LEU A 22 57.27 -32.03 4.21
C LEU A 22 56.17 -31.69 5.23
N LEU A 23 55.06 -31.09 4.77
CA LEU A 23 53.93 -30.73 5.63
C LEU A 23 53.24 -31.97 6.22
N ILE A 24 53.07 -33.04 5.43
CA ILE A 24 52.51 -34.33 5.88
C ILE A 24 53.44 -35.02 6.90
N ASN A 25 54.76 -35.00 6.68
CA ASN A 25 55.73 -35.57 7.63
C ASN A 25 55.80 -34.78 8.95
N LEU A 26 55.68 -33.44 8.92
CA LEU A 26 55.59 -32.59 10.11
C LEU A 26 54.34 -32.86 10.94
N LEU A 27 53.19 -33.08 10.29
CA LEU A 27 51.93 -33.46 10.94
C LEU A 27 51.95 -34.88 11.53
N ARG A 28 52.80 -35.78 11.01
CA ARG A 28 52.99 -37.15 11.54
C ARG A 28 53.89 -37.21 12.77
N LEU A 29 54.87 -36.29 12.91
CA LEU A 29 55.85 -36.34 14.01
C LEU A 29 55.34 -35.75 15.33
N HIS A 30 54.34 -34.86 15.30
CA HIS A 30 53.81 -34.23 16.51
C HIS A 30 52.27 -34.21 16.52
N PRO A 31 51.61 -35.15 17.24
CA PRO A 31 50.15 -35.17 17.37
C PRO A 31 49.60 -33.87 18.00
N ASN A 32 50.41 -33.19 18.81
CA ASN A 32 50.07 -31.89 19.40
C ASN A 32 49.88 -30.78 18.35
N LEU A 33 50.59 -30.85 17.21
CA LEU A 33 50.45 -29.87 16.13
C LEU A 33 49.14 -30.09 15.36
N LEU A 34 48.72 -31.34 15.19
CA LEU A 34 47.42 -31.68 14.62
C LEU A 34 46.28 -31.26 15.55
N LEU A 35 46.44 -31.46 16.87
CA LEU A 35 45.50 -30.97 17.87
C LEU A 35 45.38 -29.44 17.83
N LEU A 36 46.51 -28.72 17.72
CA LEU A 36 46.55 -27.27 17.63
C LEU A 36 45.87 -26.73 16.36
N ILE A 37 46.09 -27.39 15.21
CA ILE A 37 45.41 -27.03 13.95
C ILE A 37 43.91 -27.28 14.04
N ASN A 38 43.49 -28.40 14.64
CA ASN A 38 42.07 -28.68 14.88
C ASN A 38 41.44 -27.68 15.85
N LEU A 39 42.15 -27.27 16.91
CA LEU A 39 41.72 -26.23 17.85
C LEU A 39 41.57 -24.86 17.17
N LEU A 40 42.54 -24.46 16.34
CA LEU A 40 42.46 -23.22 15.56
C LEU A 40 41.30 -23.25 14.56
N ARG A 41 41.08 -24.41 13.92
CA ARG A 41 39.95 -24.61 12.99
C ARG A 41 38.61 -24.56 13.70
N LEU A 42 38.51 -25.16 14.88
CA LEU A 42 37.32 -25.11 15.73
C LEU A 42 37.05 -23.67 16.19
N HIS A 43 38.07 -22.95 16.63
CA HIS A 43 37.97 -21.54 17.04
C HIS A 43 37.50 -20.65 15.88
N HIS A 44 38.04 -20.85 14.68
CA HIS A 44 37.59 -20.14 13.48
C HIS A 44 36.13 -20.45 13.12
N ASN A 45 35.73 -21.73 13.18
CA ASN A 45 34.33 -22.13 12.95
C ASN A 45 33.39 -21.55 14.01
N LEU A 46 33.82 -21.49 15.28
CA LEU A 46 33.05 -20.89 16.36
C LEU A 46 32.86 -19.38 16.13
N LEU A 47 33.92 -18.70 15.70
CA LEU A 47 33.88 -17.27 15.37
C LEU A 47 32.93 -17.01 14.19
N LEU A 48 32.95 -17.88 13.18
CA LEU A 48 32.08 -17.80 12.01
C LEU A 48 30.61 -18.06 12.38
N LEU A 49 30.35 -19.03 13.27
CA LEU A 49 29.02 -19.29 13.82
C LEU A 49 28.51 -18.12 14.67
N ILE A 50 29.35 -17.53 15.52
CA ILE A 50 29.02 -16.33 16.29
C ILE A 50 28.69 -15.17 15.34
N ASN A 51 29.46 -14.98 14.27
CA ASN A 51 29.18 -13.97 13.26
C ASN A 51 27.87 -14.25 12.53
N LEU A 52 27.57 -15.50 12.16
CA LEU A 52 26.30 -15.90 11.57
C LEU A 52 25.11 -15.67 12.53
N LEU A 53 25.27 -15.95 13.81
CA LEU A 53 24.27 -15.68 14.83
C LEU A 53 24.05 -14.18 15.04
N LYS A 54 25.12 -13.37 15.05
CA LYS A 54 25.03 -11.90 15.05
C LYS A 54 24.32 -11.39 13.79
N LEU A 55 24.65 -11.90 12.61
CA LEU A 55 23.98 -11.56 11.34
C LEU A 55 22.51 -11.99 11.32
N LYS A 56 22.16 -13.15 11.90
CA LYS A 56 20.77 -13.61 12.04
C LYS A 56 19.99 -12.74 13.02
N LYS A 57 20.60 -12.30 14.12
CA LYS A 57 20.01 -11.36 15.10
C LYS A 57 19.82 -9.97 14.47
N VAL A 58 20.77 -9.49 13.67
CA VAL A 58 20.63 -8.28 12.85
C VAL A 58 19.51 -8.44 11.82
N LYS A 59 19.41 -9.57 11.10
CA LYS A 59 18.27 -9.84 10.20
C LYS A 59 16.92 -9.86 10.94
N MET A 60 16.84 -10.46 12.13
CA MET A 60 15.60 -10.51 12.94
C MET A 60 15.18 -9.14 13.48
N VAL A 61 16.15 -8.28 13.85
CA VAL A 61 15.90 -6.90 14.30
C VAL A 61 15.58 -5.97 13.13
N VAL A 62 16.16 -6.21 11.94
CA VAL A 62 15.88 -5.44 10.71
C VAL A 62 14.54 -5.85 10.06
N ASN A 63 14.03 -7.07 10.28
CA ASN A 63 12.76 -7.49 9.68
C ASN A 63 11.50 -6.96 10.41
N LYS A 64 11.56 -6.68 11.72
CA LYS A 64 10.41 -6.12 12.46
C LYS A 64 10.08 -4.66 12.11
N ASN A 65 11.05 -3.91 11.60
CA ASN A 65 10.84 -2.53 11.16
C ASN A 65 10.41 -2.44 9.68
N ASN A 66 10.71 -3.47 8.88
CA ASN A 66 10.27 -3.56 7.49
C ASN A 66 8.83 -4.04 7.37
N ASP A 67 8.32 -4.89 8.27
CA ASP A 67 6.90 -5.28 8.25
C ASP A 67 5.98 -4.13 8.70
N LYS A 68 6.39 -3.35 9.71
CA LYS A 68 5.67 -2.11 10.06
C LYS A 68 5.78 -1.04 8.98
N LYS A 69 6.91 -0.92 8.29
CA LYS A 69 7.07 0.03 7.18
C LYS A 69 6.33 -0.43 5.91
N LEU A 70 6.24 -1.74 5.63
CA LEU A 70 5.42 -2.29 4.55
C LEU A 70 3.91 -2.19 4.82
N GLU A 71 3.48 -2.22 6.09
CA GLU A 71 2.08 -2.01 6.47
C GLU A 71 1.72 -0.51 6.53
N ILE A 72 2.64 0.35 6.95
CA ILE A 72 2.48 1.82 6.95
C ILE A 72 2.55 2.40 5.52
N ASP A 73 3.39 1.84 4.64
CA ASP A 73 3.48 2.24 3.23
C ASP A 73 2.36 1.63 2.35
N LYS A 74 1.65 0.59 2.82
CA LYS A 74 0.42 0.09 2.16
C LYS A 74 -0.81 0.96 2.39
N GLN A 75 -0.81 1.84 3.39
CA GLN A 75 -1.92 2.78 3.67
C GLN A 75 -1.66 4.21 3.20
N ALA A 76 -0.49 4.51 2.62
CA ALA A 76 -0.25 5.74 1.89
C ALA A 76 -0.43 5.51 0.38
N LYS A 77 -1.56 6.01 -0.13
CA LYS A 77 -1.90 6.27 -1.56
C LYS A 77 -2.75 5.19 -2.23
N GLN A 78 -4.04 5.13 -1.87
CA GLN A 78 -5.08 4.85 -2.86
C GLN A 78 -4.91 5.88 -3.99
N LYS A 79 -4.19 5.48 -5.05
CA LYS A 79 -3.92 6.33 -6.21
C LYS A 79 -5.23 6.71 -6.88
N ASN A 80 -6.18 5.77 -6.91
CA ASN A 80 -7.45 5.90 -7.58
C ASN A 80 -8.59 5.81 -6.55
N ILE A 81 -9.60 6.67 -6.71
CA ILE A 81 -10.82 6.70 -5.90
C ILE A 81 -12.00 6.37 -6.81
N VAL A 82 -12.91 5.52 -6.34
CA VAL A 82 -14.17 5.25 -7.06
C VAL A 82 -15.06 6.48 -7.00
N VAL A 83 -15.46 7.00 -8.16
CA VAL A 83 -16.26 8.22 -8.26
C VAL A 83 -17.62 8.02 -8.90
N ALA A 84 -17.81 6.92 -9.63
CA ALA A 84 -19.08 6.58 -10.24
C ALA A 84 -19.17 5.11 -10.65
N LYS A 85 -20.37 4.72 -11.07
CA LYS A 85 -20.66 3.43 -11.70
C LYS A 85 -21.44 3.61 -12.99
N PHE A 86 -21.08 2.86 -14.03
CA PHE A 86 -21.90 2.76 -15.23
C PHE A 86 -23.20 2.02 -14.92
N GLY A 87 -24.33 2.65 -15.25
CA GLY A 87 -25.66 2.06 -15.22
C GLY A 87 -26.02 1.39 -16.54
N LYS A 88 -27.32 1.26 -16.79
CA LYS A 88 -27.85 0.66 -18.02
C LYS A 88 -27.57 1.52 -19.27
N THR A 89 -27.61 0.88 -20.43
CA THR A 89 -27.55 1.56 -21.73
C THR A 89 -28.77 2.45 -21.97
N VAL A 90 -28.61 3.49 -22.79
CA VAL A 90 -29.64 4.46 -23.14
C VAL A 90 -29.64 4.77 -24.62
N GLY A 91 -30.80 4.64 -25.27
CA GLY A 91 -30.94 4.85 -26.70
C GLY A 91 -30.14 3.82 -27.52
N LEU A 92 -29.87 4.15 -28.78
CA LEU A 92 -29.20 3.25 -29.73
C LEU A 92 -27.72 3.59 -29.96
N ASN A 93 -27.29 4.79 -29.54
CA ASN A 93 -25.97 5.33 -29.89
C ASN A 93 -24.89 5.00 -28.83
N GLY A 94 -24.97 3.83 -28.20
CA GLY A 94 -23.96 3.38 -27.23
C GLY A 94 -23.78 4.26 -25.98
N LYS A 95 -24.81 4.99 -25.56
CA LYS A 95 -24.78 5.79 -24.32
C LYS A 95 -25.12 4.94 -23.10
N LEU A 96 -24.60 5.31 -21.94
CA LEU A 96 -24.85 4.65 -20.65
C LEU A 96 -25.33 5.67 -19.62
N LEU A 97 -26.12 5.24 -18.62
CA LEU A 97 -26.35 6.05 -17.43
C LEU A 97 -25.11 6.07 -16.53
N ILE A 98 -24.96 7.13 -15.75
CA ILE A 98 -23.94 7.26 -14.72
C ILE A 98 -24.62 7.44 -13.36
N HIS A 99 -24.17 6.63 -12.40
CA HIS A 99 -24.46 6.80 -10.98
C HIS A 99 -23.24 7.44 -10.33
N SER A 100 -23.30 8.76 -10.12
CA SER A 100 -22.22 9.55 -9.50
C SER A 100 -22.20 9.38 -7.99
N TYR A 101 -21.01 9.26 -7.41
CA TYR A 101 -20.77 9.19 -5.96
C TYR A 101 -20.31 10.50 -5.36
N PHE A 102 -20.27 11.59 -6.14
CA PHE A 102 -20.08 12.93 -5.60
C PHE A 102 -21.30 13.39 -4.81
N THR A 103 -21.08 14.18 -3.75
CA THR A 103 -22.15 14.80 -2.94
C THR A 103 -23.14 15.55 -3.84
N THR A 104 -22.62 16.39 -4.74
CA THR A 104 -23.41 16.92 -5.86
C THR A 104 -23.15 16.06 -7.07
N GLN A 105 -24.13 15.24 -7.49
CA GLN A 105 -23.95 14.30 -8.60
C GLN A 105 -23.40 14.96 -9.88
N SER A 106 -23.74 16.23 -10.12
CA SER A 106 -23.31 16.98 -11.31
C SER A 106 -21.83 17.38 -11.30
N ASP A 107 -21.12 17.28 -10.17
CA ASP A 107 -19.69 17.60 -10.09
C ASP A 107 -18.84 16.69 -10.96
N ILE A 108 -19.32 15.47 -11.24
CA ILE A 108 -18.65 14.53 -12.14
C ILE A 108 -18.53 15.05 -13.58
N LEU A 109 -19.38 16.00 -13.99
CA LEU A 109 -19.36 16.59 -15.35
C LEU A 109 -18.07 17.38 -15.63
N ASN A 110 -17.31 17.73 -14.58
CA ASN A 110 -16.03 18.43 -14.71
C ASN A 110 -14.88 17.51 -15.14
N PHE A 111 -15.13 16.21 -15.32
CA PHE A 111 -14.12 15.23 -15.68
C PHE A 111 -14.52 14.47 -16.94
N GLU A 112 -13.53 14.24 -17.80
CA GLU A 112 -13.72 13.48 -19.04
C GLU A 112 -12.85 12.23 -19.11
N LYS A 113 -11.79 12.14 -18.29
CA LYS A 113 -10.87 11.00 -18.28
C LYS A 113 -11.07 10.19 -17.00
N PHE A 114 -11.34 8.90 -17.15
CA PHE A 114 -11.56 7.98 -16.03
C PHE A 114 -10.79 6.68 -16.24
N THR A 115 -10.49 5.96 -15.17
CA THR A 115 -10.04 4.57 -15.24
C THR A 115 -11.22 3.65 -14.95
N VAL A 116 -11.42 2.60 -15.73
CA VAL A 116 -12.47 1.59 -15.54
C VAL A 116 -11.90 0.38 -14.83
N ASP A 117 -12.55 -0.06 -13.74
CA ASP A 117 -12.17 -1.24 -12.94
C ASP A 117 -10.65 -1.30 -12.61
N GLU A 118 -10.03 -0.13 -12.42
CA GLU A 118 -8.58 0.06 -12.19
C GLU A 118 -7.64 -0.46 -13.29
N LYS A 119 -8.16 -0.79 -14.48
CA LYS A 119 -7.38 -1.43 -15.56
C LYS A 119 -7.13 -0.54 -16.76
N GLU A 120 -8.16 0.16 -17.23
CA GLU A 120 -8.14 0.83 -18.53
C GLU A 120 -8.56 2.29 -18.41
N ASP A 121 -7.74 3.20 -18.93
CA ASP A 121 -8.08 4.61 -19.02
C ASP A 121 -8.98 4.86 -20.25
N ILE A 122 -10.12 5.50 -20.03
CA ILE A 122 -11.08 5.86 -21.07
C ILE A 122 -11.40 7.35 -21.05
N LEU A 123 -11.85 7.85 -22.20
CA LEU A 123 -12.45 9.18 -22.33
C LEU A 123 -13.97 9.04 -22.41
N VAL A 124 -14.67 9.79 -21.58
CA VAL A 124 -16.12 9.75 -21.43
C VAL A 124 -16.66 11.17 -21.48
N LYS A 125 -17.48 11.46 -22.49
CA LYS A 125 -18.27 12.69 -22.54
C LYS A 125 -19.51 12.50 -21.66
N LEU A 126 -19.68 13.38 -20.70
CA LEU A 126 -20.80 13.35 -19.77
C LEU A 126 -21.77 14.49 -20.05
N GLU A 127 -23.05 14.18 -20.11
CA GLU A 127 -24.12 15.16 -20.26
C GLU A 127 -25.21 14.92 -19.21
N LYS A 128 -25.69 15.99 -18.57
CA LYS A 128 -26.84 15.89 -17.68
C LYS A 128 -28.11 16.10 -18.50
N LYS A 129 -29.03 15.15 -18.40
CA LYS A 129 -30.37 15.24 -18.97
C LYS A 129 -31.39 14.95 -17.88
N ASP A 130 -32.23 15.94 -17.59
CA ASP A 130 -33.16 15.91 -16.46
C ASP A 130 -32.42 15.64 -15.12
N LYS A 131 -32.83 14.59 -14.41
CA LYS A 131 -32.22 14.13 -13.14
C LYS A 131 -31.16 13.04 -13.34
N LYS A 132 -30.74 12.75 -14.58
CA LYS A 132 -29.82 11.66 -14.91
C LYS A 132 -28.59 12.18 -15.63
N ILE A 133 -27.49 11.46 -15.49
CA ILE A 133 -26.23 11.72 -16.19
C ILE A 133 -26.05 10.62 -17.23
N HIS A 134 -25.78 11.03 -18.46
CA HIS A 134 -25.53 10.15 -19.59
C HIS A 134 -24.05 10.21 -19.93
N ALA A 135 -23.46 9.06 -20.21
CA ALA A 135 -22.09 8.90 -20.63
C ALA A 135 -22.03 8.41 -22.07
N LYS A 136 -21.14 9.03 -22.85
CA LYS A 136 -20.71 8.57 -24.16
C LYS A 136 -19.21 8.30 -24.09
N ILE A 137 -18.85 7.02 -24.09
CA ILE A 137 -17.45 6.60 -24.12
C ILE A 137 -16.93 6.82 -25.55
N LEU A 138 -15.71 7.35 -25.67
CA LEU A 138 -15.05 7.51 -26.97
C LEU A 138 -14.89 6.14 -27.64
N ASN A 139 -15.18 6.05 -28.94
CA ASN A 139 -15.14 4.81 -29.74
C ASN A 139 -16.13 3.70 -29.35
N VAL A 140 -17.15 4.01 -28.54
CA VAL A 140 -18.27 3.09 -28.26
C VAL A 140 -19.52 3.66 -28.93
N GLU A 141 -20.01 3.04 -29.99
CA GLU A 141 -21.11 3.55 -30.82
C GLU A 141 -22.38 2.72 -30.75
N THR A 142 -22.25 1.44 -30.42
CA THR A 142 -23.37 0.50 -30.39
C THR A 142 -23.83 0.17 -28.98
N VAL A 143 -25.07 -0.33 -28.87
CA VAL A 143 -25.62 -0.78 -27.58
C VAL A 143 -24.86 -2.01 -27.07
N GLU A 144 -24.44 -2.89 -27.97
CA GLU A 144 -23.66 -4.10 -27.69
C GLU A 144 -22.31 -3.77 -27.07
N GLU A 145 -21.57 -2.82 -27.65
CA GLU A 145 -20.31 -2.35 -27.08
C GLU A 145 -20.51 -1.71 -25.70
N ALA A 146 -21.54 -0.87 -25.56
CA ALA A 146 -21.84 -0.18 -24.31
C ALA A 146 -22.23 -1.16 -23.18
N LYS A 147 -22.89 -2.29 -23.50
CA LYS A 147 -23.23 -3.32 -22.51
C LYS A 147 -21.98 -3.89 -21.82
N ASN A 148 -20.84 -3.93 -22.49
CA ASN A 148 -19.57 -4.39 -21.90
C ASN A 148 -19.07 -3.49 -20.77
N PHE A 149 -19.61 -2.28 -20.63
CA PHE A 149 -19.27 -1.34 -19.56
C PHE A 149 -20.35 -1.25 -18.48
N THR A 150 -21.55 -1.78 -18.71
CA THR A 150 -22.65 -1.74 -17.73
C THR A 150 -22.20 -2.38 -16.42
N GLY A 151 -22.37 -1.65 -15.32
CA GLY A 151 -22.02 -2.10 -13.97
C GLY A 151 -20.56 -1.90 -13.57
N LYS A 152 -19.67 -1.52 -14.50
CA LYS A 152 -18.26 -1.25 -14.18
C LYS A 152 -18.09 0.04 -13.38
N LEU A 153 -17.05 0.08 -12.56
CA LEU A 153 -16.72 1.21 -11.71
C LEU A 153 -15.79 2.19 -12.43
N LEU A 154 -16.04 3.47 -12.21
CA LEU A 154 -15.22 4.58 -12.71
C LEU A 154 -14.37 5.14 -11.57
N PHE A 155 -13.09 5.35 -11.88
CA PHE A 155 -12.11 5.83 -10.93
C PHE A 155 -11.44 7.11 -11.45
N LEU A 156 -11.04 7.96 -10.50
CA LEU A 156 -10.18 9.12 -10.75
C LEU A 156 -8.93 9.04 -9.87
N ASP A 157 -7.80 9.50 -10.40
CA ASP A 157 -6.62 9.71 -9.57
C ASP A 157 -6.92 10.82 -8.55
N LYS A 158 -6.63 10.58 -7.26
CA LYS A 158 -6.89 11.55 -6.18
C LYS A 158 -6.29 12.93 -6.49
N LYS A 159 -5.19 12.99 -7.24
CA LYS A 159 -4.55 14.25 -7.65
C LYS A 159 -5.39 15.11 -8.61
N HIS A 160 -6.35 14.52 -9.31
CA HIS A 160 -7.23 15.22 -10.25
C HIS A 160 -8.51 15.73 -9.60
N LEU A 161 -8.85 15.24 -8.40
CA LEU A 161 -9.99 15.77 -7.66
C LEU A 161 -9.69 17.21 -7.19
N PRO A 162 -10.70 18.08 -7.11
CA PRO A 162 -10.57 19.40 -6.52
C PRO A 162 -9.92 19.29 -5.14
N LYS A 163 -8.99 20.19 -4.83
CA LYS A 163 -8.43 20.26 -3.49
C LYS A 163 -9.57 20.52 -2.51
N LEU A 164 -9.68 19.68 -1.49
CA LEU A 164 -10.56 19.91 -0.36
C LEU A 164 -10.26 21.28 0.22
N ARG A 165 -11.30 22.08 0.47
CA ARG A 165 -11.16 23.31 1.25
C ARG A 165 -10.74 22.95 2.69
N PRO A 166 -10.16 23.90 3.45
CA PRO A 166 -10.00 23.70 4.88
C PRO A 166 -11.31 23.21 5.49
N ASN A 167 -11.24 22.19 6.34
CA ASN A 167 -12.38 21.58 7.02
C ASN A 167 -13.35 20.77 6.14
N GLN A 168 -12.96 20.42 4.91
CA GLN A 168 -13.66 19.39 4.13
C GLN A 168 -12.92 18.07 4.22
N PHE A 169 -13.66 16.97 4.36
CA PHE A 169 -13.13 15.63 4.52
C PHE A 169 -13.96 14.66 3.68
N TYR A 170 -13.33 13.64 3.11
CA TYR A 170 -14.08 12.53 2.55
C TYR A 170 -14.64 11.67 3.68
N PHE A 171 -15.87 11.19 3.56
CA PHE A 171 -16.46 10.30 4.58
C PHE A 171 -15.61 9.05 4.81
N SER A 172 -15.02 8.50 3.75
CA SER A 172 -14.09 7.36 3.83
C SER A 172 -12.79 7.68 4.59
N GLU A 173 -12.40 8.95 4.71
CA GLU A 173 -11.27 9.37 5.54
C GLU A 173 -11.66 9.54 7.01
N LEU A 174 -12.96 9.75 7.30
CA LEU A 174 -13.49 9.87 8.65
C LEU A 174 -13.81 8.51 9.27
N GLU A 175 -14.31 7.57 8.48
CA GLU A 175 -14.55 6.20 8.96
C GLU A 175 -13.27 5.58 9.56
N GLN A 176 -13.44 4.86 10.66
CA GLN A 176 -12.36 4.25 11.46
C GLN A 176 -11.41 5.24 12.17
N MET A 177 -11.69 6.55 12.18
CA MET A 177 -10.96 7.47 13.06
C MET A 177 -11.28 7.20 14.52
N GLU A 178 -10.28 7.31 15.39
CA GLU A 178 -10.46 7.28 16.84
C GLU A 178 -11.15 8.56 17.30
N VAL A 179 -12.15 8.41 18.17
CA VAL A 179 -12.88 9.55 18.72
C VAL A 179 -12.44 9.78 20.15
N LEU A 180 -12.07 11.03 20.45
CA LEU A 180 -11.58 11.46 21.75
C LEU A 180 -12.45 12.58 22.32
N ILE A 181 -12.69 12.54 23.63
CA ILE A 181 -13.19 13.66 24.43
C ILE A 181 -12.07 14.00 25.42
N ASN A 182 -11.65 15.28 25.49
CA ASN A 182 -10.57 15.71 26.38
C ASN A 182 -9.33 14.77 26.37
N LYS A 183 -8.90 14.35 25.16
CA LYS A 183 -7.79 13.42 24.90
C LYS A 183 -7.99 11.98 25.44
N LYS A 184 -9.16 11.62 25.96
CA LYS A 184 -9.51 10.24 26.30
C LYS A 184 -10.28 9.61 25.15
N LYS A 185 -9.82 8.44 24.70
CA LYS A 185 -10.51 7.65 23.66
C LYS A 185 -11.85 7.15 24.19
N ILE A 186 -12.91 7.42 23.44
CA ILE A 186 -14.27 6.94 23.74
C ILE A 186 -14.73 5.84 22.78
N GLY A 187 -14.15 5.79 21.58
CA GLY A 187 -14.61 4.90 20.52
C GLY A 187 -13.94 5.18 19.18
N TYR A 188 -14.64 4.82 18.10
CA TYR A 188 -14.25 5.13 16.72
C TYR A 188 -15.47 5.40 15.85
N ILE A 189 -15.26 6.11 14.74
CA ILE A 189 -16.31 6.40 13.77
C ILE A 189 -16.62 5.12 12.97
N LYS A 190 -17.84 4.59 13.13
CA LYS A 190 -18.33 3.40 12.43
C LYS A 190 -18.79 3.77 11.02
N HIS A 191 -19.62 4.80 10.89
CA HIS A 191 -20.12 5.31 9.62
C HIS A 191 -20.36 6.82 9.66
N VAL A 192 -20.35 7.44 8.48
CA VAL A 192 -20.79 8.82 8.26
C VAL A 192 -22.01 8.82 7.36
N TYR A 193 -23.08 9.45 7.83
CA TYR A 193 -24.34 9.52 7.11
C TYR A 193 -24.63 10.94 6.62
N SER A 194 -25.25 11.05 5.44
CA SER A 194 -25.80 12.29 4.91
C SER A 194 -27.25 12.07 4.49
N HIS A 195 -28.19 12.70 5.20
CA HIS A 195 -29.63 12.56 4.96
C HIS A 195 -30.25 13.83 4.35
N GLY A 196 -29.44 14.66 3.69
CA GLY A 196 -29.89 15.87 2.98
C GLY A 196 -30.19 17.09 3.87
N ALA A 197 -30.59 16.88 5.13
CA ALA A 197 -30.75 17.94 6.15
C ALA A 197 -29.48 18.20 6.98
N GLY A 198 -28.44 17.40 6.77
CA GLY A 198 -27.19 17.47 7.51
C GLY A 198 -26.46 16.13 7.53
N GLU A 199 -25.25 16.17 8.05
CA GLU A 199 -24.36 15.03 8.17
C GLU A 199 -24.22 14.65 9.65
N TYR A 200 -24.11 13.37 9.96
CA TYR A 200 -23.84 12.90 11.31
C TYR A 200 -22.91 11.69 11.32
N LEU A 201 -22.17 11.56 12.42
CA LEU A 201 -21.25 10.47 12.71
C LEU A 201 -21.97 9.44 13.58
N GLU A 202 -21.90 8.18 13.18
CA GLU A 202 -22.20 7.05 14.05
C GLU A 202 -20.90 6.58 14.69
N ILE A 203 -20.81 6.76 16.00
CA ILE A 203 -19.60 6.47 16.78
C ILE A 203 -19.85 5.22 17.61
N LYS A 204 -19.05 4.18 17.40
CA LYS A 204 -19.09 2.99 18.24
C LYS A 204 -18.23 3.23 19.47
N CYS A 205 -18.88 3.33 20.62
CA CYS A 205 -18.27 3.50 21.92
C CYS A 205 -18.18 2.16 22.64
N ASN A 206 -17.43 2.13 23.75
CA ASN A 206 -17.34 0.93 24.58
C ASN A 206 -18.71 0.51 25.16
N ASN A 207 -19.59 1.48 25.43
CA ASN A 207 -20.87 1.27 26.11
C ASN A 207 -22.09 1.42 25.19
N GLY A 208 -21.91 1.38 23.86
CA GLY A 208 -23.02 1.53 22.90
C GLY A 208 -22.63 2.35 21.68
N GLU A 209 -23.61 3.03 21.10
CA GLU A 209 -23.44 3.87 19.92
C GLU A 209 -23.82 5.31 20.25
N LEU A 210 -23.07 6.27 19.69
CA LEU A 210 -23.29 7.71 19.86
C LEU A 210 -23.45 8.35 18.49
N LEU A 211 -24.55 9.08 18.30
CA LEU A 211 -24.78 9.88 17.09
C LEU A 211 -24.36 11.32 17.34
N VAL A 212 -23.47 11.84 16.49
CA VAL A 212 -22.92 13.20 16.62
C VAL A 212 -23.14 13.99 15.33
N PRO A 213 -23.78 15.17 15.36
CA PRO A 213 -23.85 16.04 14.19
C PRO A 213 -22.44 16.39 13.68
N PHE A 214 -22.22 16.27 12.37
CA PHE A 214 -20.94 16.62 11.76
C PHE A 214 -20.87 18.13 11.50
N ASN A 215 -20.54 18.88 12.57
CA ASN A 215 -20.29 20.32 12.51
C ASN A 215 -19.24 20.73 13.57
N PHE A 216 -18.72 21.95 13.46
CA PHE A 216 -17.67 22.45 14.36
C PHE A 216 -18.20 22.95 15.72
N ASP A 217 -19.50 22.88 15.98
CA ASP A 217 -20.03 23.10 17.33
C ASP A 217 -19.80 21.86 18.21
N HIS A 218 -20.00 20.68 17.61
CA HIS A 218 -19.81 19.38 18.25
C HIS A 218 -18.38 18.82 18.08
N ILE A 219 -17.66 19.23 17.03
CA ILE A 219 -16.32 18.74 16.70
C ILE A 219 -15.31 19.87 16.92
N GLU A 220 -14.39 19.68 17.86
CA GLU A 220 -13.32 20.65 18.15
C GLU A 220 -12.20 20.58 17.10
N LYS A 221 -11.80 19.37 16.72
CA LYS A 221 -10.64 19.16 15.85
C LYS A 221 -10.69 17.82 15.13
N ILE A 222 -10.24 17.81 13.87
CA ILE A 222 -10.04 16.59 13.09
C ILE A 222 -8.57 16.54 12.66
N ASN A 223 -7.91 15.41 12.89
CA ASN A 223 -6.53 15.16 12.48
C ASN A 223 -6.43 13.91 11.59
N PRO A 224 -6.50 14.09 10.25
CA PRO A 224 -6.43 12.97 9.31
C PRO A 224 -5.12 12.18 9.38
N GLN A 225 -3.99 12.83 9.70
CA GLN A 225 -2.69 12.16 9.76
C GLN A 225 -2.60 11.17 10.93
N LYS A 226 -3.21 11.54 12.07
CA LYS A 226 -3.26 10.67 13.25
C LYS A 226 -4.48 9.77 13.30
N LYS A 227 -5.44 9.95 12.38
CA LYS A 227 -6.77 9.33 12.42
C LYS A 227 -7.51 9.61 13.74
N GLU A 228 -7.43 10.85 14.21
CA GLU A 228 -8.07 11.30 15.46
C GLU A 228 -9.16 12.36 15.18
N LEU A 229 -10.31 12.23 15.83
CA LEU A 229 -11.37 13.25 15.88
C LEU A 229 -11.66 13.61 17.34
N HIS A 230 -11.66 14.90 17.65
CA HIS A 230 -11.89 15.43 18.99
C HIS A 230 -13.30 16.05 19.07
N LEU A 231 -14.11 15.53 19.98
CA LEU A 231 -15.42 16.08 20.29
C LEU A 231 -15.32 17.20 21.33
N SER A 232 -16.22 18.16 21.19
CA SER A 232 -16.34 19.31 22.08
C SER A 232 -16.83 18.90 23.47
N VAL A 233 -16.06 19.24 24.49
CA VAL A 233 -16.41 19.02 25.91
C VAL A 233 -17.64 19.82 26.35
N LYS A 234 -18.08 20.80 25.55
CA LYS A 234 -19.29 21.59 25.83
C LYS A 234 -20.57 20.74 25.73
N TYR A 235 -20.55 19.69 24.91
CA TYR A 235 -21.74 18.88 24.62
C TYR A 235 -21.61 17.43 25.06
N TYR A 236 -20.38 16.96 25.31
CA TYR A 236 -20.09 15.57 25.58
C TYR A 236 -19.14 15.42 26.77
N GLU A 237 -19.54 14.58 27.72
CA GLU A 237 -18.76 14.24 28.92
C GLU A 237 -18.44 12.75 28.93
N ILE A 238 -17.48 12.36 29.77
CA ILE A 238 -16.96 10.98 29.89
C ILE A 238 -17.58 10.28 31.08
#